data_AF-A0A014P0Z2-F1
#
_entry.id   AF-A0A014P0Z2-F1
#
_cell.length_a   1.000
_cell.length_b   1.000
_cell.length_c   1.000
_cell.angle_alpha   90.00
_cell.angle_beta   90.00
_cell.angle_gamma   90.00
#
_symmetry.space_group_name_H-M   'P 1'
#
loop_
_entity.id
_entity.type
_entity.pdbx_description
1 polymer ?
#
loop_
_entity_poly.entity_id
_entity_poly.type
_entity_poly.pdbx_seq_one_letter_code
_entity_poly.pdbx_strand_id
1 'polypeptide(L)' 'MARITVEDCLEQIPNRFQLVLAATYRARMLSQGHTPKVECQNKPGVTALREIAEGKVGLEMLKKVPG' A
#
# COMPACT_ATOMS: atom_id res chain seq x y z
N MET A 1 -15.10 10.84 -2.18
CA MET A 1 -14.24 9.67 -2.49
C MET A 1 -12.95 10.22 -3.07
N ALA A 2 -11.90 10.35 -2.28
CA ALA A 2 -10.64 10.92 -2.76
C ALA A 2 -10.07 10.00 -3.85
N ARG A 3 -10.02 10.50 -5.08
CA ARG A 3 -9.51 9.78 -6.25
C ARG A 3 -8.00 9.71 -6.09
N ILE A 4 -7.50 8.59 -5.58
CA ILE A 4 -6.07 8.32 -5.62
C ILE A 4 -5.70 7.79 -6.99
N THR A 5 -4.56 8.24 -7.51
CA THR A 5 -4.09 7.84 -8.83
C THR A 5 -2.94 6.86 -8.70
N VAL A 6 -2.68 6.08 -9.75
CA VAL A 6 -1.57 5.11 -9.73
C VAL A 6 -0.24 5.86 -9.84
N GLU A 7 -0.26 7.02 -10.48
CA GLU A 7 0.85 7.95 -10.65
C GLU A 7 1.43 8.37 -9.30
N ASP A 8 0.58 8.74 -8.33
CA ASP A 8 1.00 9.09 -6.96
C ASP A 8 1.75 7.94 -6.28
N CYS A 9 1.35 6.69 -6.56
CA CYS A 9 2.01 5.51 -6.01
C CYS A 9 3.33 5.19 -6.72
N LEU A 10 3.43 5.52 -8.01
CA LEU A 10 4.62 5.27 -8.83
C LEU A 10 5.75 6.26 -8.52
N GLU A 11 5.44 7.46 -8.01
CA GLU A 11 6.46 8.37 -7.46
C GLU A 11 7.23 7.73 -6.29
N GLN A 12 6.55 6.88 -5.51
CA GLN A 12 7.13 6.22 -4.34
C GLN A 12 7.74 4.85 -4.69
N ILE A 13 7.08 4.09 -5.56
CA ILE A 13 7.56 2.79 -6.04
C ILE A 13 7.49 2.77 -7.57
N PRO A 14 8.60 3.08 -8.28
CA PRO A 14 8.58 3.22 -9.73
C PRO A 14 8.34 1.90 -10.48
N ASN A 15 8.62 0.76 -9.82
CA ASN A 15 8.37 -0.55 -10.39
C ASN A 15 6.93 -1.00 -10.10
N ARG A 16 6.12 -1.12 -11.16
CA ARG A 16 4.70 -1.53 -11.07
C ARG A 16 4.49 -2.91 -10.44
N PHE A 17 5.38 -3.87 -10.68
CA PHE A 17 5.27 -5.20 -10.06
C PHE A 17 5.56 -5.15 -8.56
N GLN A 18 6.60 -4.43 -8.16
CA GLN A 18 6.92 -4.21 -6.76
C GLN A 18 5.83 -3.42 -6.03
N LEU A 19 5.24 -2.43 -6.69
CA LEU A 19 4.10 -1.68 -6.19
C LEU A 19 2.91 -2.61 -5.90
N VAL A 20 2.53 -3.45 -6.88
CA VAL A 20 1.41 -4.39 -6.72
C VAL A 20 1.68 -5.39 -5.60
N LEU A 21 2.90 -5.93 -5.51
CA LEU A 21 3.28 -6.86 -4.43
C LEU A 21 3.24 -6.19 -3.05
N ALA A 22 3.82 -4.99 -2.93
CA ALA A 22 3.85 -4.25 -1.67
C ALA A 22 2.43 -3.85 -1.21
N ALA A 23 1.60 -3.38 -2.14
CA ALA A 23 0.21 -3.04 -1.89
C ALA A 23 -0.62 -4.27 -1.48
N THR A 24 -0.42 -5.41 -2.15
CA THR A 24 -1.11 -6.67 -1.82
C THR A 24 -0.74 -7.16 -0.44
N TYR A 25 0.55 -7.17 -0.11
CA TYR A 25 1.02 -7.60 1.20
C TYR A 25 0.48 -6.67 2.31
N ARG A 26 0.53 -5.35 2.10
CA ARG A 26 -0.04 -4.39 3.05
C ARG A 26 -1.55 -4.55 3.21
N ALA A 27 -2.27 -4.71 2.10
CA ALA A 27 -3.71 -4.92 2.13
C ALA A 27 -4.08 -6.18 2.93
N ARG A 28 -3.29 -7.26 2.82
CA ARG A 28 -3.48 -8.48 3.62
C ARG A 28 -3.29 -8.22 5.12
N MET A 29 -2.28 -7.46 5.50
CA MET A 29 -2.09 -7.05 6.91
C MET A 29 -3.28 -6.23 7.42
N LEU A 30 -3.77 -5.28 6.63
CA LEU A 30 -4.95 -4.49 6.98
C LEU A 30 -6.20 -5.38 7.14
N SER A 31 -6.39 -6.36 6.26
CA SER A 31 -7.46 -7.36 6.38
C SER A 31 -7.32 -8.25 7.61
N GLN A 32 -6.11 -8.45 8.12
CA GLN A 32 -5.84 -9.18 9.36
C GLN A 32 -6.05 -8.33 10.64
N GLY A 33 -6.47 -7.07 10.50
CA GLY A 33 -6.74 -6.17 11.61
C GLY A 33 -5.55 -5.33 12.06
N HIS A 34 -4.45 -5.28 11.29
CA HIS A 34 -3.36 -4.36 11.58
C HIS A 34 -3.83 -2.91 11.44
N THR A 35 -3.32 -2.04 12.31
CA THR A 35 -3.69 -0.62 12.33
C THR A 35 -3.32 0.07 11.01
N PRO A 36 -4.27 0.76 10.35
CA PRO A 36 -3.97 1.61 9.22
C PRO A 36 -3.18 2.84 9.68
N LYS A 37 -2.18 3.23 8.88
CA LYS A 37 -1.37 4.44 9.08
C LYS A 37 -2.04 5.69 8.51
N VAL A 38 -3.05 5.51 7.66
CA VAL A 38 -3.87 6.56 7.07
C VAL A 38 -5.33 6.25 7.37
N GLU A 39 -6.04 7.22 7.96
CA GLU A 39 -7.48 7.07 8.22
C GLU A 39 -8.25 7.02 6.89
N CYS A 40 -8.85 5.86 6.63
CA CYS A 40 -9.48 5.59 5.35
C CYS A 40 -10.60 4.56 5.54
N GLN A 41 -11.82 4.93 5.12
CA GLN A 41 -12.99 4.05 5.15
C GLN A 41 -13.11 3.14 3.89
N ASN A 42 -12.04 3.05 3.08
CA ASN A 42 -12.05 2.23 1.87
C ASN A 42 -11.63 0.77 2.14
N LYS A 43 -11.81 -0.08 1.13
CA LYS A 43 -11.31 -1.46 1.15
C LYS A 43 -9.79 -1.49 1.42
N PRO A 44 -9.26 -2.54 2.07
CA PRO A 44 -7.86 -2.67 2.43
C PRO A 44 -6.86 -2.40 1.30
N GLY A 45 -7.18 -2.82 0.07
CA GLY A 45 -6.33 -2.56 -1.11
C GLY A 45 -6.20 -1.08 -1.44
N VAL A 46 -7.30 -0.32 -1.36
CA VAL A 46 -7.26 1.12 -1.59
C VAL A 46 -6.50 1.80 -0.47
N THR A 47 -6.78 1.45 0.80
CA THR A 47 -6.07 2.00 1.96
C THR A 47 -4.56 1.76 1.87
N ALA A 48 -4.13 0.58 1.45
CA ALA A 48 -2.72 0.26 1.21
C ALA A 48 -2.08 1.16 0.13
N LEU A 49 -2.78 1.38 -1.00
CA LEU A 49 -2.30 2.30 -2.04
C LEU A 49 -2.21 3.74 -1.54
N ARG A 50 -3.14 4.19 -0.67
CA ARG A 50 -3.05 5.52 -0.03
C ARG A 50 -1.85 5.65 0.89
N GLU A 51 -1.60 4.63 1.70
CA GLU A 51 -0.43 4.62 2.56
C GLU A 51 0.88 4.62 1.74
N ILE A 52 0.88 4.00 0.57
CA ILE A 52 2.03 4.04 -0.35
C ILE A 52 2.19 5.42 -0.96
N ALA A 53 1.13 6.01 -1.52
CA ALA A 53 1.17 7.36 -2.08
C ALA A 53 1.59 8.44 -1.06
N GLU A 54 1.18 8.31 0.20
CA GLU A 54 1.61 9.21 1.30
C GLU A 54 3.01 8.88 1.86
N GLY A 55 3.72 7.90 1.28
CA GLY A 55 5.06 7.49 1.73
C GLY A 55 5.10 6.85 3.12
N LYS A 56 3.95 6.43 3.67
CA LYS A 56 3.84 5.76 4.98
C LYS A 56 4.23 4.28 4.91
N VAL A 57 4.11 3.70 3.72
CA VAL A 57 4.42 2.30 3.41
C VAL A 57 5.17 2.24 2.08
N GLY A 58 6.21 1.41 1.97
CA GLY A 58 7.00 1.32 0.75
C GLY A 58 7.56 -0.08 0.48
N LEU A 59 8.71 -0.13 -0.18
CA LEU A 59 9.43 -1.37 -0.51
C LEU A 59 9.84 -2.21 0.73
N GLU A 60 9.80 -1.63 1.93
CA GLU A 60 9.99 -2.36 3.19
C GLU A 60 9.02 -3.55 3.35
N MET A 61 7.84 -3.48 2.73
CA MET A 61 6.85 -4.56 2.75
C MET A 61 7.35 -5.82 2.02
N LEU A 62 8.22 -5.65 1.01
CA LEU A 62 8.78 -6.77 0.24
C LEU A 62 9.91 -7.48 0.99
N LYS A 63 10.63 -6.78 1.88
CA LYS A 63 11.67 -7.38 2.72
C LYS A 63 11.11 -8.30 3.82
N LYS A 64 9.82 -8.15 4.13
CA LYS A 64 9.10 -8.92 5.16
C LYS A 64 8.45 -10.20 4.61
N VAL A 65 8.67 -10.52 3.34
CA VAL A 65 8.21 -11.79 2.75
C VAL A 65 9.30 -12.84 3.02
N PRO A 66 9.12 -13.75 3.99
CA PRO A 66 9.97 -14.93 4.04
C PRO A 66 9.69 -15.75 2.76
N GLY A 67 10.76 -16.13 2.06
CA GLY A 67 10.70 -17.11 0.98
C GLY A 67 10.36 -18.50 1.49
#